data_AF-C3YMD2-F1
#
_entry.id   AF-C3YMD2-F1
#
_cell.length_a   1.000
_cell.length_b   1.000
_cell.length_c   1.000
_cell.angle_alpha   90.00
_cell.angle_beta   90.00
_cell.angle_gamma   90.00
#
_symmetry.space_group_name_H-M   'P 1'
#
loop_
_entity.id
_entity.type
_entity.pdbx_description
1 polymer ?
#
loop_
_entity_poly.entity_id
_entity_poly.type
_entity_poly.pdbx_seq_one_letter_code
_entity_poly.pdbx_strand_id
1 'polypeptide(L)'
;CASNPCQNGGTCEDEVNGYTCTCAPGYEGVHCESGNSCISFLEVDECTSTPCQNGGTCEDEVNGYTCTCAPGYEGDHCEIGKFSHYICTCTSDPCQNGGTCEAQVNGYTCTCAPGYDGVHCETGKFSHHVDECASAPCQHCGTCLDDVNGY
;
A
#
# COMPACT_ATOMS: atom_id res chain seq x y z
N CYS A 1 -9.00 58.37 12.56
CA CYS A 1 -8.18 57.28 13.15
C CYS A 1 -7.24 57.65 14.30
N ALA A 2 -6.96 58.92 14.60
CA ALA A 2 -5.96 59.33 15.60
C ALA A 2 -6.17 58.82 17.04
N SER A 3 -7.39 58.43 17.41
CA SER A 3 -7.73 57.88 18.73
C SER A 3 -7.64 56.35 18.84
N ASN A 4 -7.16 55.66 17.80
CA ASN A 4 -7.12 54.19 17.70
C ASN A 4 -8.45 53.49 18.06
N PRO A 5 -9.54 53.79 17.34
CA PRO A 5 -10.86 53.27 17.69
C PRO A 5 -11.06 51.77 17.39
N CYS A 6 -10.28 51.17 16.49
CA CYS A 6 -10.41 49.76 16.10
C CYS A 6 -9.64 48.85 17.06
N GLN A 7 -10.31 47.83 17.58
CA GLN A 7 -9.78 46.86 18.54
C GLN A 7 -9.31 45.57 17.84
N ASN A 8 -8.68 44.66 18.59
CA ASN A 8 -8.38 43.29 18.16
C ASN A 8 -7.63 43.15 16.82
N GLY A 9 -6.70 44.07 16.54
CA GLY A 9 -5.91 44.05 15.31
C GLY A 9 -6.64 44.57 14.08
N GLY A 10 -7.81 45.20 14.25
CA GLY A 10 -8.51 45.90 13.17
C GLY A 10 -7.73 47.11 12.64
N THR A 11 -7.80 47.32 11.33
CA THR A 11 -7.17 48.45 10.64
C THR A 11 -8.14 49.62 10.54
N CYS A 12 -7.73 50.80 10.98
CA CYS A 12 -8.55 52.01 10.90
C CYS A 12 -8.31 52.75 9.58
N GLU A 13 -9.39 53.07 8.87
CA GLU A 13 -9.39 53.91 7.68
C GLU A 13 -10.14 55.23 7.98
N ASP A 14 -9.51 56.36 7.63
CA ASP A 14 -10.01 57.70 7.92
C ASP A 14 -10.88 58.20 6.76
N GLU A 15 -12.08 58.71 7.07
CA GLU A 15 -13.04 59.21 6.08
C GLU A 15 -13.36 60.68 6.29
N VAL A 16 -13.94 61.33 5.26
CA VAL A 16 -14.18 62.79 5.20
C VAL A 16 -14.96 63.33 6.41
N ASN A 17 -15.76 62.52 7.11
CA ASN A 17 -16.43 62.88 8.37
C ASN A 17 -16.55 61.69 9.35
N GLY A 18 -15.62 60.73 9.30
CA GLY A 18 -15.76 59.50 10.06
C GLY A 18 -14.54 58.61 10.00
N TYR A 19 -14.72 57.37 10.43
CA TYR A 19 -13.73 56.32 10.26
C TYR A 19 -14.45 54.99 10.10
N THR A 20 -13.78 54.07 9.43
CA THR A 20 -14.23 52.70 9.27
C THR A 20 -13.15 51.76 9.81
N CYS A 21 -13.57 50.70 10.51
CA CYS A 21 -12.68 49.67 11.02
C CYS A 21 -12.78 48.42 10.15
N THR A 22 -11.68 48.03 9.54
CA THR A 22 -11.54 46.76 8.83
C THR A 22 -11.02 45.72 9.80
N CYS A 23 -11.89 44.80 10.22
CA CYS A 23 -11.57 43.81 11.25
C CYS A 23 -10.65 42.70 10.74
N ALA A 24 -9.75 42.24 11.61
CA ALA A 24 -8.97 41.04 11.36
C ALA A 24 -9.89 39.80 11.31
N PRO A 25 -9.48 38.71 10.63
CA PRO A 25 -10.29 37.48 10.56
C PRO A 25 -10.73 36.99 11.95
N GLY A 26 -12.01 36.69 12.12
CA GLY A 26 -12.59 36.22 13.39
C GLY A 26 -13.05 37.33 14.36
N TYR A 27 -13.07 38.59 13.92
CA TYR A 27 -13.65 39.71 14.66
C TYR A 27 -14.65 40.49 13.80
N GLU A 28 -15.68 41.01 14.47
CA GLU A 28 -16.78 41.80 13.91
C GLU A 28 -17.19 42.92 14.88
N GLY A 29 -18.15 43.74 14.45
CA GLY A 29 -18.58 44.95 15.16
C GLY A 29 -17.94 46.21 14.58
N VAL A 30 -18.50 47.37 14.95
CA VAL A 30 -18.10 48.68 14.39
C VAL A 30 -16.68 49.05 14.78
N HIS A 31 -16.18 48.51 15.89
CA HIS A 31 -14.84 48.69 16.41
C HIS A 31 -14.06 47.37 16.47
N CYS A 32 -14.53 46.32 15.79
CA CYS A 32 -13.96 44.97 15.87
C CYS A 32 -13.94 44.42 17.30
N GLU A 33 -14.87 44.88 18.14
CA GLU A 33 -14.96 44.59 19.57
C GLU A 33 -15.55 43.21 19.86
N SER A 34 -16.29 42.65 18.89
CA SER A 34 -16.93 41.35 19.02
C SER A 34 -16.06 40.30 18.33
N GLY A 35 -15.50 39.37 19.08
CA GLY A 35 -14.85 38.20 18.49
C GLY A 35 -15.90 37.22 18.00
N ASN A 36 -16.22 37.23 16.71
CA ASN A 36 -16.87 36.08 16.08
C ASN A 36 -15.78 35.04 15.76
N SER A 37 -15.30 34.37 16.82
CA SER A 37 -14.67 33.05 16.70
C SER A 37 -15.73 31.99 16.37
N CYS A 38 -16.52 32.29 15.35
CA CYS A 38 -17.45 31.40 14.71
C CYS A 38 -17.13 31.48 13.22
N ILE A 39 -15.93 31.03 12.84
CA ILE A 39 -15.83 30.24 11.62
C ILE A 39 -16.96 29.22 11.75
N SER A 40 -17.91 29.27 10.83
CA SER A 40 -19.10 28.44 10.80
C SER A 40 -18.71 26.96 10.78
N PHE A 41 -18.40 26.41 11.94
CA PHE A 41 -18.40 24.99 12.26
C PHE A 41 -19.85 24.54 12.39
N LEU A 42 -20.56 24.59 11.27
CA LEU A 42 -21.60 23.61 11.05
C LEU A 42 -20.83 22.32 10.76
N GLU A 43 -20.48 21.60 11.83
CA GLU A 43 -19.99 20.23 11.71
C GLU A 43 -21.03 19.46 10.90
N VAL A 44 -20.64 19.08 9.69
CA VAL A 44 -21.45 18.22 8.83
C VAL A 44 -20.97 16.82 9.13
N ASP A 45 -21.83 15.98 9.69
CA ASP A 45 -21.47 14.58 9.90
C ASP A 45 -21.22 13.89 8.54
N GLU A 46 -19.96 13.79 8.11
CA GLU A 46 -19.59 13.19 6.84
C GLU A 46 -19.78 11.66 6.84
N CYS A 47 -19.87 11.04 8.02
CA CYS A 47 -20.14 9.63 8.19
C CYS A 47 -21.57 9.22 7.79
N THR A 48 -22.50 10.17 7.71
CA THR A 48 -23.85 9.94 7.16
C THR A 48 -23.85 9.40 5.72
N SER A 49 -22.79 9.68 4.97
CA SER A 49 -22.61 9.21 3.58
C SER A 49 -21.98 7.82 3.49
N THR A 50 -21.64 7.18 4.61
CA THR A 50 -20.94 5.89 4.69
C THR A 50 -19.65 5.84 3.85
N PRO A 51 -18.69 6.76 4.07
CA PRO A 51 -17.53 6.89 3.19
C PRO A 51 -16.51 5.75 3.33
N CYS A 52 -16.44 5.08 4.48
CA CYS A 52 -15.51 3.99 4.74
C CYS A 52 -16.02 2.67 4.14
N GLN A 53 -15.19 2.05 3.29
CA GLN A 53 -15.50 0.81 2.58
C GLN A 53 -15.07 -0.43 3.39
N ASN A 54 -15.46 -1.61 2.90
CA ASN A 54 -14.95 -2.91 3.37
C ASN A 54 -15.07 -3.16 4.89
N GLY A 55 -16.13 -2.64 5.51
CA GLY A 55 -16.36 -2.79 6.95
C GLY A 55 -15.52 -1.87 7.83
N GLY A 56 -14.92 -0.82 7.25
CA GLY A 56 -14.30 0.28 7.99
C GLY A 56 -15.32 1.04 8.84
N THR A 57 -14.87 1.53 10.00
CA THR A 57 -15.67 2.37 10.90
C THR A 57 -15.35 3.84 10.62
N CYS A 58 -16.37 4.64 10.37
CA CYS A 58 -16.22 6.09 10.17
C CYS A 58 -16.29 6.80 11.52
N GLU A 59 -15.34 7.70 11.76
CA GLU A 59 -15.32 8.61 12.90
C GLU A 59 -15.38 10.04 12.37
N ASP A 60 -16.39 10.78 12.83
CA ASP A 60 -16.63 12.17 12.47
C ASP A 60 -15.65 13.09 13.21
N GLU A 61 -15.05 14.02 12.49
CA GLU A 61 -14.07 14.97 12.98
C GLU A 61 -14.43 16.41 12.59
N VAL A 62 -13.75 17.33 13.24
CA VAL A 62 -13.93 18.76 13.09
C VAL A 62 -13.49 19.21 11.68
N ASN A 63 -14.44 19.42 10.75
CA ASN A 63 -14.27 19.59 9.29
C ASN A 63 -13.82 18.33 8.49
N GLY A 64 -14.21 17.12 8.89
CA GLY A 64 -13.93 15.95 8.08
C GLY A 64 -14.21 14.64 8.80
N TYR A 65 -13.67 13.55 8.28
CA TYR A 65 -13.82 12.24 8.90
C TYR A 65 -12.55 11.41 8.76
N THR A 66 -12.42 10.42 9.63
CA THR A 66 -11.38 9.40 9.55
C THR A 66 -12.00 8.00 9.46
N CYS A 67 -11.36 7.11 8.71
CA CYS A 67 -11.76 5.72 8.58
C CYS A 67 -10.83 4.79 9.35
N THR A 68 -11.38 4.08 10.34
CA THR A 68 -10.69 2.96 10.99
C THR A 68 -10.97 1.67 10.21
N CYS A 69 -9.96 1.17 9.50
CA CYS A 69 -10.12 0.01 8.63
C CYS A 69 -10.19 -1.32 9.37
N ALA A 70 -11.06 -2.20 8.88
CA ALA A 70 -11.15 -3.59 9.33
C ALA A 70 -9.84 -4.36 9.04
N PRO A 71 -9.54 -5.44 9.78
CA PRO A 71 -8.37 -6.28 9.52
C PRO A 71 -8.32 -6.73 8.06
N GLY A 72 -7.20 -6.47 7.39
CA GLY A 72 -7.01 -6.82 5.98
C GLY A 72 -7.28 -5.70 4.98
N TYR A 73 -7.60 -4.49 5.42
CA TYR A 73 -7.82 -3.32 4.55
C TYR A 73 -6.99 -2.09 4.99
N GLU A 74 -6.72 -1.20 4.04
CA GLU A 74 -6.00 0.07 4.17
C GLU A 74 -6.46 1.07 3.09
N GLY A 75 -5.84 2.26 3.05
CA GLY A 75 -6.30 3.39 2.27
C GLY A 75 -7.14 4.34 3.12
N ASP A 76 -7.29 5.58 2.67
CA ASP A 76 -7.97 6.62 3.43
C ASP A 76 -9.45 6.29 3.64
N HIS A 77 -10.05 5.50 2.75
CA HIS A 77 -11.43 5.04 2.81
C HIS A 77 -11.52 3.52 2.96
N CYS A 78 -10.43 2.85 3.37
CA CYS A 78 -10.34 1.40 3.48
C CYS A 78 -10.60 0.64 2.17
N GLU A 79 -10.32 1.27 1.03
CA GLU A 79 -10.58 0.78 -0.31
C GLU A 79 -9.53 -0.24 -0.81
N ILE A 80 -8.37 -0.30 -0.15
CA ILE A 80 -7.25 -1.16 -0.53
C ILE A 80 -7.22 -2.40 0.37
N GLY A 81 -7.16 -3.60 -0.20
CA GLY A 81 -6.94 -4.82 0.57
C GLY A 81 -5.45 -5.00 0.92
N LYS A 82 -5.08 -5.08 2.20
CA LYS A 82 -3.70 -5.31 2.68
C LYS A 82 -3.09 -6.63 2.20
N PHE A 83 -3.91 -7.66 1.98
CA PHE A 83 -3.45 -8.93 1.41
C PHE A 83 -3.17 -8.86 -0.10
N SER A 84 -3.41 -7.70 -0.72
CA SER A 84 -2.94 -7.40 -2.08
C SER A 84 -1.52 -6.83 -2.11
N HIS A 85 -0.80 -6.81 -0.97
CA HIS A 85 0.63 -6.57 -0.96
C HIS A 85 1.35 -7.81 -1.47
N TYR A 86 1.79 -7.72 -2.72
CA TYR A 86 2.78 -8.59 -3.33
C TYR A 86 3.97 -8.76 -2.36
N ILE A 87 4.02 -9.88 -1.64
CA ILE A 87 5.22 -10.24 -0.89
C ILE A 87 6.28 -10.53 -1.95
N CYS A 88 7.30 -9.67 -2.04
CA CYS A 88 8.48 -9.88 -2.89
C CYS A 88 9.33 -11.06 -2.37
N THR A 89 8.75 -12.25 -2.36
CA THR A 89 9.32 -13.54 -1.94
C THR A 89 10.57 -13.92 -2.74
N CYS A 90 10.77 -13.36 -3.92
CA CYS A 90 11.98 -13.57 -4.71
C CYS A 90 13.21 -12.78 -4.24
N THR A 91 13.06 -11.81 -3.31
CA THR A 91 14.22 -11.06 -2.78
C THR A 91 15.15 -11.90 -1.91
N SER A 92 14.66 -13.03 -1.39
CA SER A 92 15.47 -13.99 -0.62
C SER A 92 16.07 -15.12 -1.46
N ASP A 93 16.01 -15.02 -2.79
CA ASP A 93 16.49 -16.03 -3.75
C ASP A 93 16.09 -17.48 -3.37
N PRO A 94 14.79 -17.78 -3.22
CA PRO A 94 14.36 -19.07 -2.69
C PRO A 94 14.54 -20.25 -3.67
N CYS A 95 14.81 -19.98 -4.96
CA CYS A 95 14.99 -21.01 -5.98
C CYS A 95 16.47 -21.42 -6.08
N GLN A 96 16.76 -22.69 -5.83
CA GLN A 96 18.11 -23.25 -5.85
C GLN A 96 18.50 -23.67 -7.28
N ASN A 97 19.77 -24.05 -7.46
CA ASN A 97 20.29 -24.69 -8.67
C ASN A 97 20.00 -23.94 -9.99
N GLY A 98 20.01 -22.61 -9.93
CA GLY A 98 19.77 -21.76 -11.11
C GLY A 98 18.30 -21.66 -11.51
N GLY A 99 17.36 -21.99 -10.62
CA GLY A 99 15.93 -21.75 -10.82
C GLY A 99 15.58 -20.26 -10.87
N THR A 100 14.60 -19.91 -11.71
CA THR A 100 14.09 -18.53 -11.81
C THR A 100 12.93 -18.34 -10.86
N CYS A 101 12.98 -17.32 -10.01
CA CYS A 101 11.90 -17.00 -9.09
C CYS A 101 10.91 -16.02 -9.73
N GLU A 102 9.63 -16.37 -9.70
CA GLU A 102 8.52 -15.51 -10.11
C GLU A 102 7.61 -15.25 -8.91
N ALA A 103 7.52 -13.99 -8.47
CA ALA A 103 6.68 -13.65 -7.34
C ALA A 103 5.21 -13.52 -7.77
N GLN A 104 4.31 -13.89 -6.86
CA GLN A 104 2.87 -13.99 -7.07
C GLN A 104 2.12 -13.33 -5.92
N VAL A 105 0.82 -13.06 -6.11
CA VAL A 105 -0.06 -12.38 -5.14
C VAL A 105 -0.03 -13.05 -3.75
N ASN A 106 0.20 -14.36 -3.66
CA ASN A 106 0.25 -15.12 -2.41
C ASN A 106 1.55 -15.94 -2.23
N GLY A 107 2.67 -15.56 -2.87
CA GLY A 107 3.93 -16.29 -2.69
C GLY A 107 4.90 -16.17 -3.86
N TYR A 108 5.52 -17.27 -4.24
CA TYR A 108 6.40 -17.39 -5.40
C TYR A 108 6.26 -18.76 -6.04
N THR A 109 6.64 -18.83 -7.31
CA THR A 109 6.90 -20.08 -8.02
C THR A 109 8.36 -20.10 -8.47
N CYS A 110 9.00 -21.27 -8.41
CA CYS A 110 10.32 -21.49 -8.97
C CYS A 110 10.22 -22.25 -10.30
N THR A 111 10.76 -21.66 -11.35
CA THR A 111 10.95 -22.32 -12.64
C THR A 111 12.34 -22.95 -12.68
N CYS A 112 12.41 -24.28 -12.58
CA CYS A 112 13.69 -24.99 -12.43
C CYS A 112 14.47 -25.08 -13.74
N ALA A 113 15.80 -24.95 -13.61
CA ALA A 113 16.71 -25.23 -14.71
C ALA A 113 16.62 -26.71 -15.16
N PRO A 114 16.98 -27.02 -16.42
CA PRO A 114 17.00 -28.40 -16.90
C PRO A 114 17.80 -29.31 -15.97
N GLY A 115 17.20 -30.42 -15.55
CA GLY A 115 17.84 -31.34 -14.61
C GLY A 115 17.51 -31.16 -13.15
N TYR A 116 16.62 -30.23 -12.78
CA TYR A 116 16.20 -30.01 -11.40
C TYR A 116 14.66 -30.02 -11.25
N ASP A 117 14.18 -30.44 -10.07
CA ASP A 117 12.79 -30.46 -9.62
C ASP A 117 12.68 -30.03 -8.15
N GLY A 118 11.45 -29.96 -7.66
CA GLY A 118 11.11 -29.57 -6.30
C GLY A 118 10.56 -28.15 -6.26
N VAL A 119 9.92 -27.81 -5.14
CA VAL A 119 9.27 -26.49 -4.96
C VAL A 119 10.31 -25.37 -5.00
N HIS A 120 11.55 -25.66 -4.63
CA HIS A 120 12.70 -24.76 -4.63
C HIS A 120 13.80 -25.21 -5.59
N CYS A 121 13.50 -26.11 -6.54
CA CYS A 121 14.48 -26.70 -7.45
C CYS A 121 15.64 -27.42 -6.75
N GLU A 122 15.39 -27.96 -5.56
CA GLU A 122 16.36 -28.58 -4.67
C GLU A 122 16.76 -30.01 -5.08
N THR A 123 15.98 -30.65 -5.96
CA THR A 123 16.16 -32.06 -6.33
C THR A 123 16.74 -32.19 -7.74
N GLY A 124 17.84 -32.93 -7.91
CA GLY A 124 18.38 -33.24 -9.24
C GLY A 124 17.61 -34.36 -9.96
N LYS A 125 17.01 -34.07 -11.11
CA LYS A 125 16.32 -35.00 -12.03
C LYS A 125 17.27 -35.95 -12.77
N PHE A 126 18.54 -35.59 -12.93
CA PHE A 126 19.54 -36.45 -13.59
C PHE A 126 20.02 -37.61 -12.71
N SER A 127 19.42 -37.82 -11.55
CA SER A 127 19.54 -39.09 -10.82
C SER A 127 18.80 -40.24 -11.51
N HIS A 128 18.04 -39.98 -12.59
CA HIS A 128 17.58 -41.05 -13.47
C HIS A 128 18.70 -41.42 -14.43
N HIS A 129 19.51 -42.38 -14.01
CA HIS A 129 20.31 -43.22 -14.86
C HIS A 129 19.45 -43.66 -16.06
N VAL A 130 19.82 -43.26 -17.26
CA VAL A 130 19.17 -43.75 -18.48
C VAL A 130 19.70 -45.16 -18.65
N ASP A 131 18.87 -46.20 -18.54
CA ASP A 131 19.33 -47.57 -18.75
C ASP A 131 19.70 -47.77 -20.23
N GLU A 132 20.96 -47.58 -20.59
CA GLU A 132 21.44 -47.76 -21.97
C GLU A 132 21.37 -49.25 -22.40
N CYS A 133 21.25 -50.15 -21.44
CA CYS A 133 21.06 -51.58 -21.64
C CYS A 133 19.60 -51.96 -21.92
N ALA A 134 18.63 -51.06 -21.72
CA ALA A 134 17.20 -51.32 -21.97
C ALA A 134 16.89 -51.73 -23.42
N SER A 135 17.72 -51.30 -24.36
CA SER A 135 17.60 -51.65 -25.78
C SER A 135 18.38 -52.92 -26.20
N ALA A 136 19.06 -53.58 -25.26
CA ALA A 136 19.95 -54.72 -25.50
C ALA A 136 20.90 -54.50 -26.70
N PRO A 137 21.72 -53.43 -26.72
CA PRO A 137 22.48 -53.03 -27.90
C PRO A 137 23.67 -53.94 -28.24
N CYS A 138 24.13 -54.76 -27.28
CA CYS A 138 25.31 -55.61 -27.46
C CYS A 138 25.00 -56.85 -28.31
N GLN A 139 25.75 -57.04 -29.40
CA GLN A 139 25.68 -58.24 -30.25
C GLN A 139 26.77 -59.27 -29.86
N HIS A 140 26.68 -60.49 -30.38
CA HIS A 140 27.65 -61.57 -30.13
C HIS A 140 27.83 -61.97 -28.66
N CYS A 141 26.73 -62.04 -27.90
CA CYS A 141 26.71 -62.44 -26.49
C CYS A 141 27.49 -61.51 -25.54
N GLY A 142 27.65 -60.22 -25.90
CA GLY A 142 28.20 -59.22 -25.00
C GLY A 142 27.29 -58.96 -23.80
N THR A 143 27.87 -58.68 -22.63
CA THR A 143 27.12 -58.23 -21.44
C THR A 143 27.16 -56.71 -21.40
N CYS A 144 25.98 -56.09 -21.33
CA CYS A 144 25.86 -54.65 -21.18
C CYS A 144 26.00 -54.28 -19.69
N LEU A 145 26.76 -53.22 -19.41
CA LEU A 145 26.94 -52.68 -18.07
C LEU A 145 26.38 -51.26 -18.06
N ASP A 146 25.42 -51.03 -17.18
CA ASP A 146 24.74 -49.76 -16.99
C ASP A 146 25.52 -48.96 -15.94
N ASP A 147 26.25 -47.92 -16.35
CA ASP A 147 27.11 -47.11 -15.47
C ASP A 147 26.53 -45.71 -15.29
N VAL A 148 26.48 -45.23 -14.04
CA VAL A 148 25.79 -44.00 -13.62
C VAL A 148 26.41 -42.69 -14.17
N ASN A 149 27.33 -42.76 -15.14
CA ASN A 149 27.95 -41.64 -15.90
C ASN A 149 28.78 -42.12 -17.11
N GLY A 150 28.40 -43.19 -17.81
CA GLY A 150 29.20 -43.78 -18.89
C GLY A 150 28.75 -43.40 -20.30
N TYR A 151 29.68 -43.00 -21.18
CA TYR A 151 29.52 -43.01 -22.64
C TYR A 151 29.77 -44.40 -23.23
#